data_AF-A0AAD7HCH9-F1
#
_entry.id   AF-A0AAD7HCH9-F1
#
_cell.length_a   1.000
_cell.length_b   1.000
_cell.length_c   1.000
_cell.angle_alpha   90.00
_cell.angle_beta   90.00
_cell.angle_gamma   90.00
#
_symmetry.space_group_name_H-M   'P 1'
#
loop_
_entity.id
_entity.type
_entity.pdbx_description
1 polymer ?
#
loop_
_entity_poly.entity_id
_entity_poly.type
_entity_poly.pdbx_seq_one_letter_code
_entity_poly.pdbx_strand_id
1 'polypeptide(L)'
;YPGILLNNRPFLAVYTAFGLLVVPGYITYKRRTLNLEAKELGAAGRLTIQSVLGCCGYFSPFVEATVSATCYSRSILPGCKQQFLEFQEKA
;
A
#
# COMPACT_ATOMS: atom_id res chain seq x y z
N TYR A 1 -12.99 -28.42 -17.75
CA TYR A 1 -11.72 -29.05 -18.16
C TYR A 1 -11.29 -28.78 -19.62
N PRO A 2 -11.41 -27.57 -20.23
CA PRO A 2 -10.83 -27.29 -21.55
C PRO A 2 -9.60 -26.36 -21.45
N GLY A 3 -8.64 -26.66 -20.57
CA GLY A 3 -7.51 -25.77 -20.29
C GLY A 3 -6.14 -26.26 -20.77
N ILE A 4 -6.00 -27.53 -21.19
CA ILE A 4 -4.68 -28.16 -21.36
C ILE A 4 -4.48 -28.85 -22.73
N LEU A 5 -5.50 -29.00 -23.57
CA LEU A 5 -5.42 -29.86 -24.78
C LEU A 5 -5.47 -29.16 -26.14
N LEU A 6 -5.26 -27.84 -26.24
CA LEU A 6 -5.23 -27.18 -27.55
C LEU A 6 -3.94 -26.40 -27.73
N ASN A 7 -3.03 -27.02 -28.51
CA ASN A 7 -1.87 -26.43 -29.16
C ASN A 7 -2.29 -25.33 -30.16
N ASN A 8 -3.05 -24.35 -29.69
CA ASN A 8 -3.56 -23.25 -30.48
C ASN A 8 -2.81 -21.98 -30.06
N ARG A 9 -1.77 -21.67 -30.83
CA ARG A 9 -1.02 -20.40 -30.81
C ARG A 9 -1.88 -19.14 -30.61
N PRO A 10 -3.10 -19.00 -31.19
CA PRO A 10 -3.94 -17.82 -30.92
C PRO A 10 -4.52 -17.77 -29.51
N PHE A 11 -4.83 -18.92 -28.89
CA PHE A 11 -5.36 -18.94 -27.52
C PHE A 11 -4.28 -18.48 -26.54
N LEU A 12 -3.06 -19.01 -26.67
CA LEU A 12 -1.93 -18.55 -25.87
C LEU A 12 -1.68 -17.04 -26.05
N ALA A 13 -1.75 -16.54 -27.29
CA ALA A 13 -1.57 -15.11 -27.58
C ALA A 13 -2.61 -14.23 -26.87
N VAL A 14 -3.88 -14.64 -26.84
CA VAL A 14 -4.95 -13.92 -26.13
C VAL A 14 -4.68 -13.91 -24.62
N TYR A 15 -4.34 -15.05 -24.02
CA TYR A 15 -4.05 -15.11 -22.58
C TYR A 15 -2.84 -14.27 -22.20
N THR A 16 -1.78 -14.30 -23.01
CA THR A 16 -0.60 -13.46 -22.78
C THR A 16 -0.89 -11.98 -22.98
N ALA A 17 -1.74 -11.60 -23.95
CA ALA A 17 -2.12 -10.21 -24.19
C ALA A 17 -2.98 -9.66 -23.05
N PHE A 18 -3.93 -10.45 -22.55
CA PHE A 18 -4.70 -10.10 -21.36
C PHE A 18 -3.80 -9.97 -20.12
N GLY A 19 -2.86 -10.91 -19.92
CA GLY A 19 -1.88 -10.79 -18.84
C GLY A 19 -1.04 -9.52 -18.94
N LEU A 20 -0.55 -9.19 -20.15
CA LEU A 20 0.27 -8.01 -20.39
C LEU A 20 -0.49 -6.69 -20.20
N LEU A 21 -1.82 -6.66 -20.35
CA LEU A 21 -2.63 -5.48 -20.06
C LEU A 21 -3.04 -5.40 -18.58
N VAL A 22 -3.48 -6.52 -18.02
CA VAL A 22 -4.00 -6.59 -16.65
C VAL A 22 -2.89 -6.40 -15.62
N VAL A 23 -1.71 -6.99 -15.82
CA VAL A 23 -0.60 -6.91 -14.85
C VAL A 23 -0.12 -5.47 -14.62
N PRO A 24 0.33 -4.71 -15.65
CA PRO A 24 0.76 -3.33 -15.43
C PRO A 24 -0.42 -2.42 -15.03
N GLY A 25 -1.63 -2.68 -15.53
CA GLY A 25 -2.84 -1.96 -15.11
C GLY A 25 -3.13 -2.13 -13.62
N TYR A 26 -3.06 -3.35 -13.12
CA TYR A 26 -3.25 -3.68 -11.70
C TYR A 26 -2.14 -3.08 -10.82
N ILE A 27 -0.87 -3.21 -11.23
CA ILE A 27 0.26 -2.61 -10.48
C ILE A 27 0.09 -1.09 -10.39
N THR A 28 -0.29 -0.43 -11.49
CA THR A 28 -0.49 1.02 -11.53
C THR A 28 -1.70 1.44 -10.68
N TYR A 29 -2.81 0.70 -10.76
CA TYR A 29 -4.01 0.95 -9.96
C TYR A 29 -3.75 0.78 -8.46
N LYS A 30 -3.04 -0.31 -8.08
CA LYS A 30 -2.64 -0.59 -6.71
C LYS A 30 -1.74 0.53 -6.17
N ARG A 31 -0.72 0.92 -6.92
CA ARG A 31 0.15 2.05 -6.55
C ARG A 31 -0.66 3.33 -6.38
N ARG A 32 -1.57 3.66 -7.29
CA ARG A 32 -2.38 4.89 -7.19
C ARG A 32 -3.33 4.90 -5.99
N THR A 33 -3.93 3.76 -5.68
CA THR A 33 -4.91 3.64 -4.58
C THR A 33 -4.22 3.60 -3.21
N LEU A 34 -3.03 2.98 -3.13
CA LEU A 34 -2.24 2.86 -1.91
C LEU A 34 -1.21 3.98 -1.71
N ASN A 35 -1.07 4.91 -2.65
CA ASN A 35 -0.25 6.12 -2.50
C ASN A 35 -0.96 7.14 -1.60
N LEU A 36 -1.14 6.73 -0.35
CA LEU A 36 -1.72 7.50 0.74
C LEU A 36 -0.84 8.69 1.16
N GLU A 37 0.43 8.73 0.71
CA GLU A 37 1.34 9.87 0.92
C GLU A 37 0.92 11.10 0.09
N ALA A 38 0.39 10.86 -1.12
CA ALA A 38 -0.11 11.92 -2.00
C ALA A 38 -1.57 12.30 -1.71
N LYS A 39 -2.28 11.48 -0.93
CA LYS A 39 -3.64 11.76 -0.50
C LYS A 39 -3.54 12.47 0.84
N GLU A 40 -3.95 13.73 0.92
CA GLU A 40 -4.00 14.46 2.19
C GLU A 40 -4.92 13.74 3.17
N LEU A 41 -4.33 12.84 3.96
CA LEU A 41 -4.95 12.22 5.11
C LEU A 41 -5.15 13.38 6.08
N GLY A 42 -6.39 13.83 6.23
CA GLY A 42 -6.74 14.75 7.30
C GLY A 42 -6.33 14.19 8.67
N ALA A 43 -6.31 15.03 9.70
CA ALA A 43 -5.83 14.66 11.03
C ALA A 43 -6.45 13.35 11.58
N ALA A 44 -7.75 13.11 11.34
CA ALA A 44 -8.41 11.88 11.74
C ALA A 44 -7.89 10.63 11.01
N GLY A 45 -7.61 10.73 9.71
CA GLY A 45 -7.06 9.61 8.92
C GLY A 45 -5.64 9.25 9.36
N ARG A 46 -4.82 10.25 9.68
CA ARG A 46 -3.47 10.06 10.22
C ARG A 46 -3.50 9.37 11.58
N LEU A 47 -4.45 9.74 12.45
CA LEU A 47 -4.59 9.14 13.78
C LEU A 47 -5.03 7.67 13.71
N THR A 48 -5.93 7.30 12.80
CA THR A 48 -6.32 5.91 12.56
C THR A 48 -5.15 5.07 12.06
N ILE A 49 -4.33 5.61 11.15
CA ILE A 49 -3.14 4.90 10.65
C ILE A 49 -2.15 4.68 11.79
N GLN A 50 -1.88 5.70 12.60
CA GLN A 50 -0.97 5.60 13.75
C GLN A 50 -1.45 4.58 14.77
N SER A 51 -2.76 4.48 15.04
CA SER A 51 -3.31 3.51 15.98
C SER A 51 -3.31 2.08 15.44
N VAL A 52 -3.55 1.88 14.13
CA VAL A 52 -3.58 0.55 13.49
C VAL A 52 -2.17 0.00 13.28
N LEU A 53 -1.21 0.84 12.88
CA LEU A 53 0.18 0.40 12.66
C LEU A 53 0.99 0.39 13.96
N GLY A 54 0.60 1.16 14.98
CA GLY A 54 1.33 1.25 16.24
C GLY A 54 2.61 2.08 16.12
N CYS A 55 2.57 3.14 15.32
CA CYS A 55 3.70 4.02 15.00
C CYS A 55 3.38 5.49 15.31
N CYS A 56 4.40 6.34 15.38
CA CYS A 56 4.23 7.75 15.72
C CYS A 56 5.01 8.68 14.79
N GLY A 57 4.29 9.60 14.14
CA GLY A 57 4.85 10.49 13.12
C GLY A 57 5.22 9.78 11.82
N TYR A 58 5.50 10.54 10.76
CA TYR A 58 5.84 9.96 9.46
C TYR A 58 7.30 9.48 9.44
N PHE A 59 8.25 10.36 9.77
CA PHE A 59 9.68 10.04 9.84
C PHE A 59 10.18 9.88 11.29
N SER A 60 9.66 10.69 12.20
CA SER A 60 9.97 10.69 13.63
C SER A 60 8.79 11.30 14.40
N PRO A 61 8.64 11.03 15.72
CA PRO A 61 7.54 11.53 16.53
C PRO A 61 7.49 13.07 16.66
N PHE A 62 8.49 13.78 16.13
CA PHE A 62 8.58 15.25 16.13
C PHE A 62 8.08 15.89 14.82
N VAL A 63 7.95 15.13 13.73
CA VAL A 63 7.58 15.65 12.40
C VAL A 63 6.24 15.05 11.97
N GLU A 64 5.22 15.90 11.82
CA GLU A 64 3.87 15.53 11.36
C GLU A 64 3.13 14.47 12.20
N ALA A 65 3.46 14.33 13.49
CA ALA A 65 2.71 13.47 14.41
C ALA A 65 1.37 14.12 14.80
N THR A 66 0.26 13.44 14.51
CA THR A 66 -1.02 13.76 15.15
C THR A 66 -0.99 13.25 16.60
N VAL A 67 -1.11 14.15 17.57
CA VAL A 67 -1.05 13.78 18.99
C VAL A 67 -2.23 12.87 19.35
N SER A 68 -1.92 11.73 19.98
CA SER A 68 -2.89 10.75 20.46
C SER A 68 -2.44 10.21 21.83
N ALA A 69 -3.29 9.43 22.51
CA ALA A 69 -2.98 8.88 23.83
C ALA A 69 -1.69 8.02 23.85
N THR A 70 -1.32 7.43 22.71
CA THR A 70 -0.12 6.58 22.55
C THR A 70 1.01 7.25 21.78
N CYS A 71 0.75 8.34 21.06
CA CYS A 71 1.71 9.03 20.20
C CYS A 71 1.87 10.49 20.66
N TYR A 72 3.01 10.77 21.29
CA TYR A 72 3.41 12.06 21.85
C TYR A 72 4.90 12.32 21.53
N SER A 73 5.34 13.57 21.63
CA SER A 73 6.68 14.04 21.24
C SER A 73 7.86 13.39 21.98
N ARG A 74 7.63 12.57 23.02
CA ARG A 74 8.68 11.70 23.61
C ARG A 74 8.35 10.20 23.58
N SER A 75 7.46 9.77 22.71
CA SER A 75 7.22 8.33 22.54
C SER A 75 8.48 7.66 21.95
N ILE A 76 8.77 6.43 22.39
CA ILE A 76 9.83 5.57 21.84
C ILE A 76 9.39 4.86 20.55
N LEU A 77 8.22 5.23 20.01
CA LEU A 77 7.62 4.55 18.86
C LEU A 77 8.40 4.87 17.57
N PRO A 78 8.58 3.88 16.69
CA PRO A 78 9.20 4.10 15.39
C PRO A 78 8.30 4.96 14.49
N GLY A 79 8.90 5.61 13.50
CA GLY A 79 8.15 6.34 12.47
C GLY A 79 7.31 5.39 11.60
N CYS A 80 6.16 5.86 11.14
CA CYS A 80 5.20 5.04 10.38
C CYS A 80 5.71 4.59 9.00
N LYS A 81 6.72 5.25 8.43
CA LYS A 81 7.23 4.96 7.08
C LYS A 81 7.65 3.49 6.88
N GLN A 82 8.36 2.89 7.82
CA GLN A 82 8.84 1.51 7.66
C GLN A 82 7.68 0.51 7.67
N GLN A 83 6.81 0.59 8.68
CA GLN A 83 5.64 -0.28 8.76
C GLN A 83 4.67 -0.08 7.60
N PHE A 84 4.60 1.14 7.07
CA PHE A 84 3.83 1.45 5.87
C PHE A 84 4.38 0.75 4.62
N LEU A 85 5.69 0.75 4.42
CA LEU A 85 6.33 0.01 3.33
C LEU A 85 6.11 -1.50 3.47
N GLU A 86 6.28 -2.04 4.69
CA GLU A 86 5.98 -3.45 4.97
C GLU A 86 4.52 -3.81 4.70
N PHE A 87 3.58 -2.89 4.96
CA PHE A 87 2.17 -3.07 4.62
C PHE A 87 1.94 -3.06 3.11
N GLN A 88 2.58 -2.16 2.37
CA GLN A 88 2.46 -2.10 0.91
C GLN A 88 3.06 -3.32 0.20
N GLU A 89 4.11 -3.91 0.76
CA GLU A 89 4.73 -5.13 0.23
C GLU A 89 3.87 -6.38 0.47
N LYS A 90 3.11 -6.41 1.58
CA LYS A 90 2.26 -7.57 1.96
C LYS A 90 0.85 -7.52 1.39
N ALA A 91 0.29 -6.32 1.16
CA ALA A 91 -0.95 -6.13 0.39
C ALA A 91 -0.72 -6.45 -1.09
#